data_AF-A0A6P0FLD3-F1
#
_entry.id   AF-A0A6P0FLD3-F1
#
_cell.length_a   1.000
_cell.length_b   1.000
_cell.length_c   1.000
_cell.angle_alpha   90.00
_cell.angle_beta   90.00
_cell.angle_gamma   90.00
#
_symmetry.space_group_name_H-M   'P 1'
#
loop_
_entity.id
_entity.type
_entity.pdbx_description
1 polymer ?
#
loop_
_entity_poly.entity_id
_entity_poly.type
_entity_poly.pdbx_seq_one_letter_code
_entity_poly.pdbx_strand_id
1 'polypeptide(L)'
;MRGNPEFMRQQQGFWALVRTLSEKLGYTNRSPRGVPKGSGTVKIHSVEQMAAALLDLGLSPALLLVDNQITQLGERLQNYFAYRADILNHTVRPNLMDVEEADALFQQVSARVSPAHFVPLPMNKQKGMMAAPAFLTGLVNMLLHEVIGDAPCNYNPGQLTTFTKNGIPLRTLARRVDGAFPSTVNPIAVWEIKEYYYTTTFGSRVADGVYETLLDGLELQELEQNEGMRAQHILIIDSHRTWWVSGKSYLCRIIDMLNMGLVTEVIFGREVVDRIPQIAQEWIDNARKPV
;
A
#
# COMPACT_ATOMS: atom_id res chain seq x y z
N MET A 1 1.90 2.27 -7.95
CA MET A 1 2.65 1.01 -8.17
C MET A 1 1.70 -0.18 -8.19
N ARG A 2 1.80 -1.03 -9.21
CA ARG A 2 1.06 -2.31 -9.32
C ARG A 2 1.96 -3.50 -9.02
N GLY A 3 1.38 -4.65 -8.68
CA GLY A 3 2.14 -5.86 -8.40
C GLY A 3 2.90 -6.36 -9.63
N ASN A 4 4.07 -6.95 -9.40
CA ASN A 4 4.95 -7.46 -10.45
C ASN A 4 4.37 -8.78 -11.01
N PRO A 5 4.07 -8.87 -12.32
CA PRO A 5 3.53 -10.07 -12.94
C PRO A 5 4.29 -11.37 -12.65
N GLU A 6 5.61 -11.30 -12.43
CA GLU A 6 6.45 -12.46 -12.10
C GLU A 6 6.13 -13.05 -10.73
N PHE A 7 5.68 -12.23 -9.77
CA PHE A 7 5.43 -12.64 -8.38
C PHE A 7 3.97 -12.50 -7.97
N MET A 8 3.10 -12.04 -8.88
CA MET A 8 1.70 -11.84 -8.59
C MET A 8 1.01 -13.16 -8.22
N ARG A 9 0.21 -13.12 -7.15
CA ARG A 9 -0.71 -14.18 -6.71
C ARG A 9 -0.06 -15.57 -6.61
N GLN A 10 1.18 -15.64 -6.12
CA GLN A 10 1.81 -16.92 -5.79
C GLN A 10 1.00 -17.70 -4.74
N GLN A 11 1.22 -19.00 -4.65
CA GLN A 11 0.56 -19.87 -3.67
C GLN A 11 0.84 -19.43 -2.23
N GLN A 12 -0.08 -19.73 -1.31
CA GLN A 12 0.05 -19.34 0.11
C GLN A 12 1.36 -19.83 0.76
N GLY A 13 1.86 -21.01 0.37
CA GLY A 13 3.15 -21.52 0.85
C GLY A 13 4.35 -20.62 0.52
N PHE A 14 4.35 -19.98 -0.66
CA PHE A 14 5.39 -19.02 -1.04
C PHE A 14 5.37 -17.80 -0.10
N TRP A 15 4.19 -17.23 0.13
CA TRP A 15 4.03 -16.07 1.01
C TRP A 15 4.30 -16.38 2.49
N ALA A 16 3.99 -17.61 2.92
CA ALA A 16 4.37 -18.10 4.24
C ALA A 16 5.90 -18.13 4.39
N LEU A 17 6.63 -18.64 3.39
CA LEU A 17 8.10 -18.63 3.39
C LEU A 17 8.65 -17.19 3.39
N VAL A 18 8.12 -16.29 2.56
CA VAL A 18 8.53 -14.87 2.54
C VAL A 18 8.44 -14.25 3.93
N ARG A 19 7.32 -14.46 4.63
CA ARG A 19 7.09 -13.92 5.97
C ARG A 19 8.01 -14.55 7.02
N THR A 20 8.08 -15.88 7.04
CA THR A 20 8.92 -16.65 7.99
C THR A 20 10.39 -16.27 7.86
N LEU A 21 10.90 -16.21 6.63
CA LEU A 21 12.28 -15.87 6.36
C LEU A 21 12.59 -14.41 6.68
N SER A 22 11.69 -13.47 6.35
CA SER A 22 11.87 -12.06 6.68
C SER A 22 11.93 -11.81 8.20
N GLU A 23 11.10 -12.54 8.97
CA GLU A 23 11.12 -12.47 10.43
C GLU A 23 12.44 -13.02 11.00
N LYS A 24 12.85 -14.21 10.55
CA LYS A 24 14.06 -14.88 11.06
C LYS A 24 15.35 -14.19 10.64
N LEU A 25 15.45 -13.72 9.41
CA LEU A 25 16.68 -13.12 8.83
C LEU A 25 16.73 -11.60 8.96
N GLY A 26 15.62 -10.97 9.31
CA GLY A 26 15.45 -9.52 9.43
C GLY A 26 15.25 -8.81 8.08
N TYR A 27 14.43 -7.76 8.09
CA TYR A 27 14.04 -7.02 6.89
C TYR A 27 15.10 -6.03 6.36
N THR A 28 16.02 -5.57 7.20
CA THR A 28 16.88 -4.42 6.88
C THR A 28 18.31 -4.61 7.34
N ASN A 29 19.25 -4.11 6.53
CA ASN A 29 20.61 -3.85 6.97
C ASN A 29 20.61 -2.60 7.86
N ARG A 30 21.03 -2.73 9.12
CA ARG A 30 21.08 -1.59 10.05
C ARG A 30 22.16 -0.61 9.61
N SER A 31 21.86 0.68 9.77
CA SER A 31 22.85 1.75 9.64
C SER A 31 24.03 1.51 10.59
N PRO A 32 25.29 1.68 10.14
CA PRO A 32 26.43 1.70 11.04
C PRO A 32 26.28 2.77 12.12
N ARG A 33 26.95 2.58 13.27
CA ARG A 33 26.99 3.62 14.32
C ARG A 33 27.60 4.90 13.76
N GLY A 34 27.01 6.04 14.09
CA GLY A 34 27.47 7.35 13.63
C GLY A 34 26.91 7.80 12.28
N VAL A 35 26.13 6.97 11.59
CA VAL A 35 25.46 7.35 10.34
C VAL A 35 24.02 7.81 10.64
N PRO A 36 23.47 8.81 9.91
CA PRO A 36 22.10 9.25 10.10
C PRO A 36 21.09 8.10 10.10
N LYS A 37 20.09 8.18 11.01
CA LYS A 37 19.00 7.21 11.07
C LYS A 37 18.28 7.16 9.72
N GLY A 38 17.90 5.95 9.30
CA GLY A 38 17.21 5.74 8.03
C GLY A 38 18.12 5.44 6.84
N SER A 39 19.45 5.53 7.00
CA SER A 39 20.44 5.18 5.96
C SER A 39 20.56 3.69 5.65
N GLY A 40 20.02 2.81 6.50
CA GLY A 40 19.98 1.38 6.26
C GLY A 40 19.13 1.02 5.03
N THR A 41 19.41 -0.12 4.41
CA THR A 41 18.73 -0.61 3.21
C THR A 41 17.86 -1.82 3.51
N VAL A 42 16.90 -2.10 2.63
CA VAL A 42 16.16 -3.37 2.66
C VAL A 42 17.11 -4.50 2.30
N LYS A 43 17.05 -5.60 3.06
CA LYS A 43 17.97 -6.72 2.98
C LYS A 43 17.55 -7.71 1.88
N ILE A 44 18.55 -8.32 1.23
CA ILE A 44 18.41 -9.44 0.29
C ILE A 44 18.98 -10.68 0.98
N HIS A 45 18.38 -11.84 0.73
CA HIS A 45 18.78 -13.12 1.31
C HIS A 45 19.28 -14.06 0.22
N SER A 46 20.42 -14.72 0.45
CA SER A 46 20.86 -15.82 -0.42
C SER A 46 20.09 -17.11 -0.12
N VAL A 47 20.07 -18.04 -1.06
CA VAL A 47 19.37 -19.32 -0.87
C VAL A 47 19.96 -20.11 0.30
N GLU A 48 21.27 -20.06 0.50
CA GLU A 48 21.98 -20.71 1.60
C GLU A 48 21.57 -20.10 2.95
N GLN A 49 21.45 -18.77 3.02
CA GLN A 49 20.97 -18.08 4.23
C GLN A 49 19.52 -18.47 4.54
N MET A 50 18.67 -18.57 3.52
CA MET A 50 17.27 -18.97 3.69
C MET A 50 17.17 -20.43 4.15
N ALA A 51 17.94 -21.35 3.56
CA ALA A 51 17.96 -22.75 3.94
C ALA A 51 18.48 -22.95 5.38
N ALA A 52 19.55 -22.27 5.76
CA ALA A 52 20.06 -22.26 7.13
C ALA A 52 19.00 -21.72 8.11
N ALA A 53 18.30 -20.65 7.75
CA ALA A 53 17.22 -20.09 8.56
C ALA A 53 16.05 -21.06 8.74
N LEU A 54 15.69 -21.84 7.72
CA LEU A 54 14.66 -22.88 7.84
C LEU A 54 15.11 -24.00 8.78
N LEU A 55 16.35 -24.48 8.63
CA LEU A 55 16.92 -25.51 9.50
C LEU A 55 16.94 -25.07 10.97
N ASP A 56 17.39 -23.83 11.24
CA ASP A 56 17.37 -23.21 12.56
C ASP A 56 15.97 -23.14 13.20
N LEU A 57 14.93 -23.07 12.37
CA LEU A 57 13.52 -23.03 12.81
C LEU A 57 12.92 -24.44 12.95
N GLY A 58 13.69 -25.50 12.69
CA GLY A 58 13.19 -26.88 12.66
C GLY A 58 12.34 -27.20 11.42
N LEU A 59 12.45 -26.39 10.36
CA LEU A 59 11.76 -26.56 9.09
C LEU A 59 12.68 -27.21 8.05
N SER A 60 12.09 -27.88 7.06
CA SER A 60 12.86 -28.58 6.02
C SER A 60 13.53 -27.58 5.07
N PRO A 61 14.88 -27.58 4.94
CA PRO A 61 15.57 -26.78 3.93
C PRO A 61 15.45 -27.37 2.51
N ALA A 62 14.95 -28.61 2.38
CA ALA A 62 14.84 -29.34 1.11
C ALA A 62 13.93 -28.63 0.09
N LEU A 63 13.05 -27.74 0.55
CA LEU A 63 12.22 -26.89 -0.31
C LEU A 63 13.04 -25.86 -1.08
N LEU A 64 14.25 -25.53 -0.61
CA LEU A 64 15.12 -24.50 -1.17
C LEU A 64 16.40 -25.10 -1.78
N LEU A 65 17.00 -26.10 -1.11
CA LEU A 65 18.24 -26.76 -1.51
C LEU A 65 18.12 -28.28 -1.39
N VAL A 66 18.46 -29.00 -2.47
CA VAL A 66 18.56 -30.47 -2.48
C VAL A 66 19.94 -30.84 -3.04
N ASP A 67 20.74 -31.62 -2.30
CA ASP A 67 22.10 -32.02 -2.70
C ASP A 67 22.98 -30.83 -3.16
N ASN A 68 22.90 -29.71 -2.42
CA ASN A 68 23.54 -28.42 -2.74
C ASN A 68 23.11 -27.77 -4.08
N GLN A 69 22.02 -28.23 -4.69
CA GLN A 69 21.40 -27.60 -5.85
C GLN A 69 20.23 -26.73 -5.43
N ILE A 70 20.20 -25.50 -5.96
CA ILE A 70 19.11 -24.55 -5.76
C ILE A 70 17.87 -25.08 -6.48
N THR A 71 16.78 -25.21 -5.73
CA THR A 71 15.47 -25.56 -6.29
C THR A 71 14.85 -24.36 -7.00
N GLN A 72 13.87 -24.60 -7.87
CA GLN A 72 13.11 -23.53 -8.53
C GLN A 72 12.43 -22.58 -7.52
N LEU A 73 11.94 -23.12 -6.39
CA LEU A 73 11.36 -22.32 -5.31
C LEU A 73 12.42 -21.45 -4.61
N GLY A 74 13.60 -22.01 -4.35
CA GLY A 74 14.74 -21.28 -3.80
C GLY A 74 15.16 -20.09 -4.65
N GLU A 75 15.33 -20.31 -5.96
CA GLU A 75 15.64 -19.26 -6.93
C GLU A 75 14.53 -18.19 -6.96
N ARG A 76 13.26 -18.61 -7.02
CA ARG A 76 12.13 -17.67 -7.05
C ARG A 76 12.04 -16.79 -5.80
N LEU A 77 12.30 -17.36 -4.61
CA LEU A 77 12.34 -16.60 -3.36
C LEU A 77 13.49 -15.59 -3.35
N GLN A 78 14.69 -16.00 -3.78
CA GLN A 78 15.83 -15.10 -3.88
C GLN A 78 15.53 -13.94 -4.83
N ASN A 79 14.97 -14.22 -6.01
CA ASN A 79 14.57 -13.21 -6.99
C ASN A 79 13.51 -12.27 -6.43
N TYR A 80 12.53 -12.79 -5.67
CA TYR A 80 11.52 -11.95 -5.03
C TYR A 80 12.12 -11.02 -3.96
N PHE A 81 13.04 -11.52 -3.11
CA PHE A 81 13.71 -10.68 -2.13
C PHE A 81 14.57 -9.60 -2.78
N ALA A 82 15.23 -9.92 -3.90
CA ALA A 82 15.99 -8.95 -4.69
C ALA A 82 15.05 -7.87 -5.28
N TYR A 83 13.96 -8.27 -5.93
CA TYR A 83 12.94 -7.37 -6.46
C TYR A 83 12.37 -6.45 -5.37
N ARG A 84 11.93 -7.02 -4.24
CA ARG A 84 11.35 -6.25 -3.12
C ARG A 84 12.35 -5.25 -2.55
N ALA A 85 13.61 -5.65 -2.41
CA ALA A 85 14.65 -4.74 -1.93
C ALA A 85 14.92 -3.62 -2.93
N ASP A 86 15.02 -3.94 -4.22
CA ASP A 86 15.31 -2.98 -5.28
C ASP A 86 14.24 -1.88 -5.35
N ILE A 87 12.96 -2.26 -5.51
CA ILE A 87 11.88 -1.27 -5.62
C ILE A 87 11.77 -0.42 -4.35
N LEU A 88 12.01 -0.98 -3.16
CA LEU A 88 11.91 -0.22 -1.93
C LEU A 88 13.04 0.79 -1.77
N ASN A 89 14.28 0.37 -2.09
CA ASN A 89 15.45 1.22 -1.96
C ASN A 89 15.50 2.30 -3.06
N HIS A 90 15.10 1.98 -4.29
CA HIS A 90 15.35 2.82 -5.47
C HIS A 90 14.11 3.49 -6.05
N THR A 91 12.90 3.02 -5.73
CA THR A 91 11.64 3.62 -6.22
C THR A 91 10.81 4.21 -5.09
N VAL A 92 10.50 3.42 -4.06
CA VAL A 92 9.60 3.86 -2.98
C VAL A 92 10.26 4.91 -2.10
N ARG A 93 11.48 4.67 -1.62
CA ARG A 93 12.21 5.62 -0.76
C ARG A 93 12.23 7.05 -1.32
N PRO A 94 12.69 7.31 -2.56
CA PRO A 94 12.78 8.68 -3.08
C PRO A 94 11.42 9.33 -3.36
N ASN A 95 10.32 8.56 -3.37
CA ASN A 95 8.98 9.11 -3.56
C ASN A 95 8.29 9.49 -2.24
N LEU A 96 8.78 9.02 -1.09
CA LEU A 96 8.25 9.41 0.20
C LEU A 96 8.73 10.81 0.57
N MET A 97 7.80 11.68 0.99
CA MET A 97 8.07 13.07 1.30
C MET A 97 8.27 13.30 2.81
N ASP A 98 9.05 14.31 3.16
CA ASP A 98 8.95 14.95 4.48
C ASP A 98 7.78 15.95 4.55
N VAL A 99 7.64 16.64 5.70
CA VAL A 99 6.48 17.51 5.92
C VAL A 99 6.58 18.80 5.12
N GLU A 100 7.80 19.31 4.93
CA GLU A 100 8.07 20.51 4.15
C GLU A 100 7.80 20.26 2.66
N GLU A 101 8.26 19.12 2.13
CA GLU A 101 7.98 18.68 0.76
C GLU A 101 6.47 18.48 0.51
N ALA A 102 5.78 17.84 1.46
CA ALA A 102 4.34 17.59 1.35
C ALA A 102 3.50 18.88 1.39
N ASP A 103 3.85 19.83 2.27
CA ASP A 103 3.19 21.15 2.31
C ASP A 103 3.45 21.92 1.01
N ALA A 104 4.70 22.00 0.56
CA ALA A 104 5.05 22.68 -0.68
C ALA A 104 4.26 22.13 -1.88
N LEU A 105 4.19 20.80 -2.00
CA LEU A 105 3.42 20.15 -3.07
C LEU A 105 1.91 20.40 -2.92
N PHE A 106 1.39 20.35 -1.69
CA PHE A 106 -0.02 20.66 -1.42
C PHE A 106 -0.37 22.10 -1.83
N GLN A 107 0.45 23.08 -1.46
CA GLN A 107 0.23 24.49 -1.84
C GLN A 107 0.28 24.67 -3.36
N GLN A 108 1.24 24.02 -4.03
CA GLN A 108 1.37 24.06 -5.49
C GLN A 108 0.12 23.51 -6.18
N VAL A 109 -0.36 22.33 -5.76
CA VAL A 109 -1.57 21.72 -6.35
C VAL A 109 -2.80 22.55 -6.00
N SER A 110 -2.93 23.02 -4.76
CA SER A 110 -4.05 23.87 -4.32
C SER A 110 -4.13 25.16 -5.14
N ALA A 111 -3.00 25.83 -5.38
CA ALA A 111 -2.96 27.03 -6.22
C ALA A 111 -3.34 26.74 -7.68
N ARG A 112 -2.96 25.57 -8.21
CA ARG A 112 -3.28 25.15 -9.58
C ARG A 112 -4.75 24.76 -9.75
N VAL A 113 -5.27 23.93 -8.85
CA VAL A 113 -6.65 23.41 -8.91
C VAL A 113 -7.65 24.47 -8.50
N SER A 114 -7.24 25.42 -7.65
CA SER A 114 -8.11 26.41 -7.02
C SER A 114 -9.39 25.75 -6.49
N PRO A 115 -9.26 24.76 -5.59
CA PRO A 115 -10.41 24.00 -5.11
C PRO A 115 -11.37 24.98 -4.43
N ALA A 116 -12.51 25.27 -5.06
CA ALA A 116 -13.56 26.01 -4.39
C ALA A 116 -14.24 25.09 -3.36
N HIS A 117 -15.43 25.44 -2.88
CA HIS A 117 -16.17 24.67 -1.87
C HIS A 117 -16.61 23.24 -2.29
N PHE A 118 -16.17 22.72 -3.45
CA PHE A 118 -16.58 21.43 -4.01
C PHE A 118 -15.65 20.25 -3.68
N VAL A 119 -14.41 20.48 -3.22
CA VAL A 119 -13.49 19.40 -2.79
C VAL A 119 -13.24 19.46 -1.28
N PRO A 120 -13.43 18.36 -0.53
CA PRO A 120 -13.10 18.36 0.89
C PRO A 120 -11.58 18.40 1.10
N LEU A 121 -11.12 19.38 1.86
CA LEU A 121 -9.72 19.53 2.30
C LEU A 121 -9.67 19.39 3.83
N PRO A 122 -9.63 18.15 4.37
CA PRO A 122 -9.67 17.95 5.81
C PRO A 122 -8.39 18.43 6.49
N MET A 123 -8.51 18.83 7.75
CA MET A 123 -7.36 19.07 8.62
C MET A 123 -6.83 17.75 9.18
N ASN A 124 -5.55 17.72 9.49
CA ASN A 124 -4.96 16.61 10.24
C ASN A 124 -5.57 16.53 11.66
N LYS A 125 -5.36 15.40 12.34
CA LYS A 125 -5.87 15.17 13.70
C LYS A 125 -5.05 15.86 14.81
N GLN A 126 -4.06 16.68 14.45
CA GLN A 126 -3.20 17.36 15.42
C GLN A 126 -3.84 18.66 15.92
N LYS A 127 -3.28 19.23 16.99
CA LYS A 127 -3.78 20.46 17.62
C LYS A 127 -2.65 21.49 17.75
N GLY A 128 -3.03 22.75 17.97
CA GLY A 128 -2.08 23.84 18.19
C GLY A 128 -1.18 24.08 16.97
N MET A 129 0.12 24.28 17.19
CA MET A 129 1.07 24.59 16.11
C MET A 129 1.30 23.45 15.11
N MET A 130 0.84 22.23 15.41
CA MET A 130 0.92 21.08 14.49
C MET A 130 -0.38 20.88 13.69
N ALA A 131 -1.42 21.67 13.97
CA ALA A 131 -2.64 21.64 13.17
C ALA A 131 -2.34 22.18 11.77
N ALA A 132 -2.52 21.32 10.77
CA ALA A 132 -2.26 21.63 9.37
C ALA A 132 -3.30 20.89 8.51
N PRO A 133 -3.45 21.23 7.22
CA PRO A 133 -4.17 20.39 6.29
C PRO A 133 -3.63 18.95 6.32
N ALA A 134 -4.50 17.97 6.10
CA ALA A 134 -4.07 16.61 5.80
C ALA A 134 -3.54 16.58 4.37
N PHE A 135 -2.26 16.93 4.18
CA PHE A 135 -1.66 17.25 2.89
C PHE A 135 -1.88 16.15 1.84
N LEU A 136 -1.58 14.90 2.15
CA LEU A 136 -1.74 13.76 1.25
C LEU A 136 -3.21 13.53 0.91
N THR A 137 -4.09 13.64 1.91
CA THR A 137 -5.54 13.49 1.69
C THR A 137 -6.08 14.57 0.77
N GLY A 138 -5.71 15.82 1.02
CA GLY A 138 -6.11 16.93 0.17
C GLY A 138 -5.53 16.85 -1.24
N LEU A 139 -4.27 16.41 -1.40
CA LEU A 139 -3.66 16.14 -2.70
C LEU A 139 -4.48 15.11 -3.50
N VAL A 140 -4.80 13.97 -2.89
CA VAL A 140 -5.61 12.93 -3.52
C VAL A 140 -6.97 13.48 -3.93
N ASN A 141 -7.66 14.18 -3.03
CA ASN A 141 -8.99 14.71 -3.31
C ASN A 141 -8.99 15.72 -4.47
N MET A 142 -8.02 16.65 -4.49
CA MET A 142 -7.87 17.63 -5.57
C MET A 142 -7.56 16.97 -6.91
N LEU A 143 -6.56 16.08 -6.94
CA LEU A 143 -6.11 15.42 -8.17
C LEU A 143 -7.17 14.46 -8.73
N LEU A 144 -7.93 13.78 -7.87
CA LEU A 144 -9.09 13.00 -8.29
C LEU A 144 -10.15 13.91 -8.92
N HIS A 145 -10.50 15.00 -8.25
CA HIS A 145 -11.55 15.92 -8.71
C HIS A 145 -11.25 16.54 -10.07
N GLU A 146 -9.99 16.91 -10.34
CA GLU A 146 -9.57 17.43 -11.65
C GLU A 146 -9.93 16.52 -12.82
N VAL A 147 -9.95 15.20 -12.60
CA VAL A 147 -10.26 14.22 -13.65
C VAL A 147 -11.75 13.85 -13.67
N ILE A 148 -12.33 13.60 -12.50
CA ILE A 148 -13.71 13.09 -12.43
C ILE A 148 -14.77 14.20 -12.53
N GLY A 149 -14.41 15.45 -12.25
CA GLY A 149 -15.32 16.59 -12.22
C GLY A 149 -16.52 16.33 -11.30
N ASP A 150 -17.73 16.48 -11.85
CA ASP A 150 -18.99 16.26 -11.13
C ASP A 150 -19.44 14.79 -11.08
N ALA A 151 -18.62 13.85 -11.57
CA ALA A 151 -18.96 12.43 -11.47
C ALA A 151 -19.11 12.01 -9.99
N PRO A 152 -20.05 11.11 -9.65
CA PRO A 152 -20.27 10.72 -8.27
C PRO A 152 -18.99 10.13 -7.65
N CYS A 153 -18.63 10.64 -6.49
CA CYS A 153 -17.46 10.22 -5.73
C CYS A 153 -17.71 10.45 -4.24
N ASN A 154 -17.30 9.50 -3.41
CA ASN A 154 -17.39 9.65 -1.97
C ASN A 154 -16.00 9.80 -1.36
N TYR A 155 -15.58 11.05 -1.17
CA TYR A 155 -14.29 11.42 -0.57
C TYR A 155 -14.21 11.24 0.95
N ASN A 156 -15.34 10.99 1.62
CA ASN A 156 -15.39 10.66 3.05
C ASN A 156 -16.65 9.84 3.34
N PRO A 157 -16.61 8.52 3.11
CA PRO A 157 -17.77 7.65 3.16
C PRO A 157 -18.58 7.68 4.44
N GLY A 158 -17.92 7.71 5.61
CA GLY A 158 -18.60 7.62 6.90
C GLY A 158 -19.41 6.33 7.13
N GLN A 159 -19.41 5.39 6.18
CA GLN A 159 -20.21 4.16 6.17
C GLN A 159 -19.43 2.97 5.58
N LEU A 160 -19.95 1.76 5.76
CA LEU A 160 -19.31 0.53 5.27
C LEU A 160 -19.54 0.36 3.77
N THR A 161 -18.56 -0.24 3.10
CA THR A 161 -18.65 -0.63 1.69
C THR A 161 -19.46 -1.92 1.57
N THR A 162 -20.48 -1.92 0.72
CA THR A 162 -21.38 -3.06 0.51
C THR A 162 -21.45 -3.46 -0.95
N PHE A 163 -21.29 -4.75 -1.22
CA PHE A 163 -21.50 -5.37 -2.52
C PHE A 163 -22.85 -6.07 -2.53
N THR A 164 -23.62 -5.83 -3.58
CA THR A 164 -24.98 -6.34 -3.74
C THR A 164 -25.18 -6.95 -5.11
N LYS A 165 -26.07 -7.93 -5.19
CA LYS A 165 -26.56 -8.52 -6.45
C LYS A 165 -28.08 -8.48 -6.44
N ASN A 166 -28.68 -7.86 -7.46
CA ASN A 166 -30.13 -7.61 -7.53
C ASN A 166 -30.69 -6.92 -6.26
N GLY A 167 -29.92 -5.99 -5.68
CA GLY A 167 -30.31 -5.25 -4.47
C GLY A 167 -30.14 -6.03 -3.16
N ILE A 168 -29.69 -7.28 -3.19
CA ILE A 168 -29.46 -8.10 -2.00
C ILE A 168 -27.97 -8.02 -1.61
N PRO A 169 -27.63 -7.69 -0.35
CA PRO A 169 -26.24 -7.70 0.13
C PRO A 169 -25.60 -9.10 0.03
N LEU A 170 -24.43 -9.16 -0.61
CA LEU A 170 -23.58 -10.35 -0.68
C LEU A 170 -22.41 -10.26 0.29
N ARG A 171 -21.81 -9.06 0.39
CA ARG A 171 -20.71 -8.78 1.31
C ARG A 171 -20.80 -7.33 1.77
N THR A 172 -20.46 -7.11 3.03
CA THR A 172 -20.18 -5.78 3.56
C THR A 172 -18.82 -5.84 4.23
N LEU A 173 -17.91 -4.95 3.87
CA LEU A 173 -16.58 -4.91 4.49
C LEU A 173 -16.70 -4.58 5.97
N ALA A 174 -15.82 -5.15 6.78
CA ALA A 174 -15.87 -5.03 8.23
C ALA A 174 -15.56 -3.61 8.73
N ARG A 175 -14.93 -2.78 7.89
CA ARG A 175 -14.55 -1.41 8.24
C ARG A 175 -14.91 -0.39 7.15
N ARG A 176 -14.86 0.86 7.58
CA ARG A 176 -15.01 2.03 6.70
C ARG A 176 -13.70 2.28 5.98
N VAL A 177 -13.83 2.81 4.78
CA VAL A 177 -12.70 3.26 3.98
C VAL A 177 -12.62 4.79 3.91
N ASP A 178 -11.45 5.33 3.58
CA ASP A 178 -11.24 6.78 3.46
C ASP A 178 -11.92 7.36 2.23
N GLY A 179 -12.10 6.57 1.16
CA GLY A 179 -12.92 6.98 0.02
C GLY A 179 -13.35 5.84 -0.92
N ALA A 180 -14.36 6.14 -1.73
CA ALA A 180 -14.95 5.20 -2.67
C ALA A 180 -15.44 5.89 -3.96
N PHE A 181 -15.28 5.21 -5.09
CA PHE A 181 -15.76 5.65 -6.38
C PHE A 181 -16.60 4.55 -7.06
N PRO A 182 -17.78 4.87 -7.62
CA PRO A 182 -18.48 6.15 -7.50
C PRO A 182 -19.20 6.31 -6.14
N SER A 183 -19.47 5.21 -5.45
CA SER A 183 -20.18 5.18 -4.16
C SER A 183 -19.70 4.01 -3.29
N THR A 184 -20.21 3.89 -2.07
CA THR A 184 -19.90 2.74 -1.20
C THR A 184 -20.73 1.49 -1.49
N VAL A 185 -21.74 1.57 -2.35
CA VAL A 185 -22.53 0.41 -2.79
C VAL A 185 -22.07 0.02 -4.18
N ASN A 186 -21.56 -1.21 -4.33
CA ASN A 186 -20.93 -1.69 -5.57
C ASN A 186 -19.88 -0.71 -6.13
N PRO A 187 -18.84 -0.33 -5.35
CA PRO A 187 -17.79 0.54 -5.86
C PRO A 187 -17.01 -0.10 -7.00
N ILE A 188 -16.52 0.75 -7.91
CA ILE A 188 -15.44 0.43 -8.84
C ILE A 188 -14.11 0.43 -8.09
N ALA A 189 -13.92 1.38 -7.17
CA ALA A 189 -12.70 1.50 -6.39
C ALA A 189 -12.99 1.96 -4.95
N VAL A 190 -12.13 1.52 -4.04
CA VAL A 190 -12.04 1.99 -2.66
C VAL A 190 -10.58 2.29 -2.33
N TRP A 191 -10.35 3.30 -1.49
CA TRP A 191 -8.99 3.67 -1.11
C TRP A 191 -8.83 4.05 0.35
N GLU A 192 -7.59 3.89 0.80
CA GLU A 192 -7.09 4.20 2.12
C GLU A 192 -5.91 5.17 2.03
N ILE A 193 -5.87 6.14 2.92
CA ILE A 193 -4.82 7.14 2.97
C ILE A 193 -4.13 7.08 4.35
N LYS A 194 -2.85 6.72 4.36
CA LYS A 194 -2.04 6.61 5.58
C LYS A 194 -0.97 7.70 5.59
N GLU A 195 -1.31 8.83 6.20
CA GLU A 195 -0.48 10.03 6.33
C GLU A 195 0.07 10.21 7.75
N TYR A 196 1.39 10.39 7.90
CA TYR A 196 2.03 10.42 9.22
C TYR A 196 3.18 11.46 9.36
N TYR A 197 3.06 12.65 8.78
CA TYR A 197 4.12 13.67 8.80
C TYR A 197 4.54 14.12 10.21
N TYR A 198 3.58 14.26 11.13
CA TYR A 198 3.82 14.74 12.51
C TYR A 198 4.02 13.62 13.54
N THR A 199 4.04 12.36 13.11
CA THR A 199 4.14 11.21 14.01
C THR A 199 5.57 11.04 14.51
N THR A 200 5.82 11.14 15.82
CA THR A 200 7.18 11.06 16.37
C THR A 200 7.70 9.62 16.57
N THR A 201 6.81 8.64 16.67
CA THR A 201 7.15 7.22 16.92
C THR A 201 6.43 6.29 15.96
N PHE A 202 7.07 5.18 15.59
CA PHE A 202 6.39 4.12 14.85
C PHE A 202 5.57 3.27 15.84
N GLY A 203 4.37 3.76 16.15
CA GLY A 203 3.47 3.15 17.13
C GLY A 203 2.43 2.21 16.50
N SER A 204 1.60 1.61 17.35
CA SER A 204 0.53 0.68 16.95
C SER A 204 -0.34 1.23 15.83
N ARG A 205 -0.72 2.51 15.89
CA ARG A 205 -1.58 3.15 14.87
C ARG A 205 -1.02 3.07 13.43
N VAL A 206 0.31 3.08 13.26
CA VAL A 206 0.91 2.96 11.93
C VAL A 206 0.87 1.51 11.45
N ALA A 207 1.11 0.56 12.37
CA ALA A 207 0.98 -0.86 12.09
C ALA A 207 -0.47 -1.26 11.80
N ASP A 208 -1.44 -0.68 12.52
CA ASP A 208 -2.87 -0.90 12.34
C ASP A 208 -3.28 -0.57 10.89
N GLY A 209 -2.77 0.52 10.31
CA GLY A 209 -3.02 0.85 8.90
C GLY A 209 -2.61 -0.25 7.91
N VAL A 210 -1.56 -1.02 8.23
CA VAL A 210 -1.13 -2.18 7.41
C VAL A 210 -2.03 -3.38 7.63
N TYR A 211 -2.49 -3.63 8.86
CA TYR A 211 -3.38 -4.75 9.19
C TYR A 211 -4.80 -4.53 8.68
N GLU A 212 -5.30 -3.30 8.77
CA GLU A 212 -6.54 -2.83 8.19
C GLU A 212 -6.55 -3.07 6.67
N THR A 213 -5.49 -2.66 5.98
CA THR A 213 -5.34 -2.91 4.54
C THR A 213 -5.31 -4.42 4.23
N LEU A 214 -4.60 -5.20 5.05
CA LEU A 214 -4.56 -6.65 4.86
C LEU A 214 -5.96 -7.27 4.98
N LEU A 215 -6.73 -6.86 6.00
CA LEU A 215 -8.08 -7.34 6.23
C LEU A 215 -8.97 -7.05 5.03
N ASP A 216 -9.06 -5.80 4.59
CA ASP A 216 -9.91 -5.42 3.45
C ASP A 216 -9.53 -6.19 2.19
N GLY A 217 -8.23 -6.36 1.96
CA GLY A 217 -7.73 -7.12 0.82
C GLY A 217 -8.14 -8.59 0.86
N LEU A 218 -8.17 -9.21 2.04
CA LEU A 218 -8.67 -10.58 2.22
C LEU A 218 -10.18 -10.66 1.99
N GLU A 219 -10.96 -9.71 2.51
CA GLU A 219 -12.42 -9.69 2.30
C GLU A 219 -12.78 -9.48 0.82
N LEU A 220 -12.06 -8.60 0.12
CA LEU A 220 -12.25 -8.35 -1.30
C LEU A 220 -11.77 -9.53 -2.16
N GLN A 221 -10.69 -10.21 -1.77
CA GLN A 221 -10.24 -11.42 -2.43
C GLN A 221 -11.27 -12.55 -2.28
N GLU A 222 -11.83 -12.73 -1.09
CA GLU A 222 -12.88 -13.73 -0.84
C GLU A 222 -14.11 -13.45 -1.71
N LEU A 223 -14.53 -12.19 -1.81
CA LEU A 223 -15.61 -11.78 -2.71
C LEU A 223 -15.30 -12.06 -4.20
N GLU A 224 -14.07 -11.76 -4.66
CA GLU A 224 -13.65 -12.04 -6.03
C GLU A 224 -13.69 -13.54 -6.32
N GLN A 225 -13.20 -14.37 -5.39
CA GLN A 225 -13.13 -15.82 -5.54
C GLN A 225 -14.49 -16.51 -5.52
N ASN A 226 -15.40 -16.04 -4.67
CA ASN A 226 -16.69 -16.71 -4.44
C ASN A 226 -17.81 -16.16 -5.33
N GLU A 227 -17.80 -14.86 -5.64
CA GLU A 227 -18.91 -14.18 -6.33
C GLU A 227 -18.49 -13.56 -7.67
N GLY A 228 -17.20 -13.57 -8.01
CA GLY A 228 -16.69 -12.94 -9.24
C GLY A 228 -16.81 -11.41 -9.25
N MET A 229 -17.13 -10.79 -8.10
CA MET A 229 -17.23 -9.33 -7.95
C MET A 229 -15.92 -8.76 -7.44
N ARG A 230 -15.50 -7.61 -7.97
CA ARG A 230 -14.25 -6.96 -7.58
C ARG A 230 -14.40 -5.44 -7.57
N ALA A 231 -13.75 -4.81 -6.60
CA ALA A 231 -13.38 -3.40 -6.64
C ALA A 231 -11.86 -3.26 -6.66
N GLN A 232 -11.34 -2.16 -7.23
CA GLN A 232 -9.95 -1.80 -7.04
C GLN A 232 -9.74 -1.38 -5.58
N HIS A 233 -8.75 -1.97 -4.93
CA HIS A 233 -8.35 -1.62 -3.57
C HIS A 233 -7.04 -0.84 -3.64
N ILE A 234 -7.07 0.44 -3.30
CA ILE A 234 -5.92 1.34 -3.42
C ILE A 234 -5.40 1.74 -2.04
N LEU A 235 -4.10 1.63 -1.82
CA LEU A 235 -3.45 2.15 -0.62
C LEU A 235 -2.56 3.34 -1.01
N ILE A 236 -2.72 4.47 -0.33
CA ILE A 236 -1.94 5.68 -0.58
C ILE A 236 -1.23 6.02 0.73
N ILE A 237 0.10 6.05 0.72
CA ILE A 237 0.87 6.27 1.96
C ILE A 237 1.94 7.33 1.77
N ASP A 238 2.22 8.07 2.84
CA ASP A 238 3.38 8.95 2.85
C ASP A 238 3.88 9.29 4.26
N SER A 239 5.05 9.93 4.29
CA SER A 239 5.96 10.26 5.39
C SER A 239 7.24 9.42 5.29
N HIS A 240 8.29 10.00 4.73
CA HIS A 240 9.63 9.40 4.67
C HIS A 240 10.13 9.03 6.08
N ARG A 241 9.93 9.92 7.06
CA ARG A 241 10.34 9.64 8.44
C ARG A 241 9.59 8.44 9.02
N THR A 242 8.28 8.34 8.84
CA THR A 242 7.51 7.23 9.40
C THR A 242 7.83 5.92 8.67
N TRP A 243 7.64 5.89 7.35
CA TRP A 243 7.71 4.65 6.59
C TRP A 243 9.13 4.21 6.25
N TRP A 244 10.03 5.13 5.90
CA TRP A 244 11.40 4.77 5.54
C TRP A 244 12.35 4.73 6.74
N VAL A 245 12.36 5.78 7.58
CA VAL A 245 13.32 5.83 8.69
C VAL A 245 12.99 4.78 9.75
N SER A 246 11.70 4.60 10.07
CA SER A 246 11.26 3.69 11.13
C SER A 246 10.47 2.47 10.66
N GLY A 247 9.87 2.49 9.46
CA GLY A 247 8.83 1.54 9.03
C GLY A 247 9.21 0.56 7.92
N LYS A 248 10.50 0.39 7.59
CA LYS A 248 10.92 -0.40 6.42
C LYS A 248 10.38 -1.82 6.37
N SER A 249 10.26 -2.48 7.52
CA SER A 249 9.67 -3.83 7.61
C SER A 249 8.18 -3.83 7.19
N TYR A 250 7.45 -2.76 7.52
CA TYR A 250 6.06 -2.60 7.11
C TYR A 250 5.93 -2.24 5.64
N LEU A 251 6.86 -1.45 5.08
CA LEU A 251 6.95 -1.26 3.63
C LEU A 251 7.16 -2.59 2.90
N CYS A 252 8.01 -3.48 3.41
CA CYS A 252 8.16 -4.84 2.85
C CYS A 252 6.83 -5.60 2.84
N ARG A 253 6.07 -5.54 3.94
CA ARG A 253 4.76 -6.19 4.04
C ARG A 253 3.72 -5.60 3.10
N ILE A 254 3.78 -4.29 2.84
CA ILE A 254 2.92 -3.62 1.85
C ILE A 254 3.23 -4.11 0.43
N ILE A 255 4.52 -4.24 0.07
CA ILE A 255 4.92 -4.83 -1.21
C ILE A 255 4.50 -6.30 -1.29
N ASP A 256 4.61 -7.05 -0.19
CA ASP A 256 4.13 -8.43 -0.14
C ASP A 256 2.61 -8.48 -0.41
N MET A 257 1.80 -7.65 0.26
CA MET A 257 0.34 -7.59 0.02
C MET A 257 -0.03 -7.17 -1.41
N LEU A 258 0.73 -6.24 -2.00
CA LEU A 258 0.57 -5.84 -3.39
C LEU A 258 0.79 -7.02 -4.33
N ASN A 259 1.86 -7.79 -4.13
CA ASN A 259 2.15 -8.96 -4.97
C ASN A 259 1.29 -10.19 -4.62
N MET A 260 0.77 -10.30 -3.41
CA MET A 260 -0.29 -11.28 -3.09
C MET A 260 -1.58 -10.98 -3.86
N GLY A 261 -1.76 -9.74 -4.36
CA GLY A 261 -2.97 -9.29 -5.03
C GLY A 261 -4.09 -8.87 -4.08
N LEU A 262 -3.76 -8.60 -2.81
CA LEU A 262 -4.71 -8.12 -1.79
C LEU A 262 -4.93 -6.60 -1.88
N VAL A 263 -3.96 -5.89 -2.44
CA VAL A 263 -4.08 -4.49 -2.84
C VAL A 263 -3.89 -4.45 -4.34
N THR A 264 -4.75 -3.70 -5.04
CA THR A 264 -4.64 -3.56 -6.51
C THR A 264 -3.48 -2.63 -6.88
N GLU A 265 -3.31 -1.54 -6.12
CA GLU A 265 -2.23 -0.58 -6.35
C GLU A 265 -1.88 0.17 -5.06
N VAL A 266 -0.58 0.42 -4.87
CA VAL A 266 -0.05 1.25 -3.78
C VAL A 266 0.60 2.50 -4.37
N ILE A 267 0.29 3.68 -3.84
CA ILE A 267 0.83 4.96 -4.30
C ILE A 267 1.64 5.58 -3.16
N PHE A 268 2.91 5.92 -3.44
CA PHE A 268 3.84 6.42 -2.44
C PHE A 268 4.12 7.91 -2.61
N GLY A 269 3.74 8.72 -1.62
CA GLY A 269 4.04 10.15 -1.55
C GLY A 269 3.82 10.90 -2.86
N ARG A 270 4.88 11.48 -3.43
CA ARG A 270 4.80 12.33 -4.63
C ARG A 270 4.26 11.62 -5.88
N GLU A 271 4.20 10.29 -5.91
CA GLU A 271 3.56 9.54 -7.00
C GLU A 271 2.09 9.92 -7.20
N VAL A 272 1.43 10.48 -6.18
CA VAL A 272 0.03 10.90 -6.28
C VAL A 272 -0.22 11.85 -7.45
N VAL A 273 0.72 12.76 -7.73
CA VAL A 273 0.58 13.80 -8.78
C VAL A 273 0.37 13.17 -10.14
N ASP A 274 1.12 12.12 -10.45
CA ASP A 274 1.07 11.47 -11.75
C ASP A 274 0.03 10.34 -11.76
N ARG A 275 -0.05 9.58 -10.67
CA ARG A 275 -0.81 8.32 -10.67
C ARG A 275 -2.29 8.50 -10.36
N ILE A 276 -2.67 9.44 -9.50
CA ILE A 276 -4.08 9.67 -9.15
C ILE A 276 -4.92 10.07 -10.39
N PRO A 277 -4.46 11.01 -11.25
CA PRO A 277 -5.21 11.35 -12.45
C PRO A 277 -5.40 10.16 -13.40
N GLN A 278 -4.37 9.33 -13.56
CA GLN A 278 -4.43 8.17 -14.43
C GLN A 278 -5.44 7.12 -13.93
N ILE A 279 -5.42 6.77 -12.64
CA ILE A 279 -6.38 5.79 -12.10
C ILE A 279 -7.82 6.33 -12.14
N ALA A 280 -8.00 7.63 -11.91
CA ALA A 280 -9.31 8.25 -11.99
C ALA A 280 -9.90 8.13 -13.41
N GLN A 281 -9.08 8.34 -14.43
CA GLN A 281 -9.50 8.16 -15.82
C GLN A 281 -9.90 6.70 -16.09
N GLU A 282 -9.11 5.72 -15.60
CA GLU A 282 -9.46 4.31 -15.71
C GLU A 282 -10.82 4.00 -15.05
N TRP A 283 -11.16 4.66 -13.94
CA TRP A 283 -12.47 4.48 -13.28
C TRP A 283 -13.63 5.06 -14.08
N ILE A 284 -13.45 6.25 -14.66
CA ILE A 284 -14.44 6.88 -15.54
C ILE A 284 -14.71 5.99 -16.76
N ASP A 285 -13.65 5.45 -17.36
CA ASP A 285 -13.76 4.58 -18.53
C ASP A 285 -14.48 3.26 -18.20
N ASN A 286 -14.24 2.71 -17.00
CA ASN A 286 -14.93 1.51 -16.52
C ASN A 286 -16.40 1.78 -16.17
N ALA A 287 -16.73 2.93 -15.59
CA ALA A 287 -18.11 3.31 -15.25
C ALA A 287 -18.99 3.47 -16.50
N ARG A 288 -18.39 3.78 -17.65
CA ARG A 288 -19.08 3.97 -18.94
C ARG A 288 -19.32 2.67 -19.71
N LYS A 289 -18.71 1.56 -19.30
CA LYS A 289 -18.95 0.26 -19.94
C LYS A 289 -20.35 -0.23 -19.55
N PRO A 290 -21.24 -0.54 -20.52
CA PRO A 290 -22.52 -1.16 -20.20
C PRO A 290 -22.26 -2.51 -19.50
N VAL A 291 -22.96 -2.74 -18.39
CA VAL A 291 -22.99 -4.01 -17.64
C VAL A 291 -23.74 -5.07 -18.46
#